data_AF-A0A652L107-F1
#
_entry.id   AF-A0A652L107-F1
#
_cell.length_a   1.000
_cell.length_b   1.000
_cell.length_c   1.000
_cell.angle_alpha   90.00
_cell.angle_beta   90.00
_cell.angle_gamma   90.00
#
_symmetry.space_group_name_H-M   'P 1'
#
loop_
_entity.id
_entity.type
_entity.pdbx_description
1 polymer ?
#
loop_
_entity_poly.entity_id
_entity_poly.type
_entity_poly.pdbx_seq_one_letter_code
_entity_poly.pdbx_strand_id
1 'polypeptide(L)'
;MCPPTHFEVTYSINPWMDPTKPVDLPLALAQWEDLRDRYRSLGHSVELLDPQPGLPDMVFAANGATVVDGRVLGARFAHPERTDEAAAHRDWFRRNGYADLWEPEHVNEGEGDFAVTASWILAGRGFRSSPLSHDEAQEYFGRPVIGLELVDPRYYHLDTALCVLDDARDEIMYYPGAFSPGSRAVLARLFPDALLATERDAAAKTMSGRPGCGSSSSTEWPSER
;
A
#
# COMPACT_ATOMS: atom_id res chain seq x y z
N MET A 1 -2.15 -10.84 2.57
CA MET A 1 -0.99 -11.14 1.69
C MET A 1 -1.42 -12.08 0.57
N CYS A 2 -0.66 -12.21 -0.51
CA CYS A 2 -0.94 -13.17 -1.60
C CYS A 2 0.33 -14.01 -1.86
N PRO A 3 0.27 -15.36 -1.83
CA PRO A 3 1.42 -16.23 -2.09
C PRO A 3 2.00 -16.08 -3.50
N PRO A 4 3.32 -16.22 -3.70
CA PRO A 4 3.98 -16.05 -5.00
C PRO A 4 3.85 -17.28 -5.92
N THR A 5 2.74 -18.02 -5.86
CA THR A 5 2.53 -19.26 -6.63
C THR A 5 2.65 -19.07 -8.14
N HIS A 6 2.31 -17.88 -8.64
CA HIS A 6 2.35 -17.50 -10.05
C HIS A 6 3.27 -16.31 -10.30
N PHE A 7 4.19 -16.00 -9.38
CA PHE A 7 5.01 -14.80 -9.48
C PHE A 7 6.08 -14.94 -10.57
N GLU A 8 6.10 -13.98 -11.49
CA GLU A 8 7.09 -13.87 -12.55
C GLU A 8 7.24 -12.40 -12.97
N VAL A 9 8.34 -12.07 -13.62
CA VAL A 9 8.57 -10.75 -14.21
C VAL A 9 8.62 -10.92 -15.72
N THR A 10 7.47 -10.79 -16.38
CA THR A 10 7.32 -11.01 -17.84
C THR A 10 7.12 -9.71 -18.63
N TYR A 11 6.94 -8.59 -17.95
CA TYR A 11 6.78 -7.25 -18.50
C TYR A 11 7.51 -6.21 -17.64
N SER A 12 7.57 -4.96 -18.10
CA SER A 12 8.19 -3.86 -17.36
C SER A 12 7.28 -2.64 -17.35
N ILE A 13 6.67 -2.40 -16.18
CA ILE A 13 5.79 -1.24 -15.91
C ILE A 13 6.36 -0.33 -14.80
N ASN A 14 7.61 -0.58 -14.40
CA ASN A 14 8.39 0.29 -13.52
C ASN A 14 9.91 0.03 -13.70
N PRO A 15 10.78 0.96 -13.25
CA PRO A 15 12.23 0.87 -13.48
C PRO A 15 12.94 -0.33 -12.81
N TRP A 16 12.29 -1.04 -11.89
CA TRP A 16 12.89 -2.19 -11.18
C TRP A 16 12.61 -3.53 -11.85
N MET A 17 11.66 -3.58 -12.78
CA MET A 17 11.32 -4.80 -13.51
C MET A 17 12.28 -5.02 -14.68
N ASP A 18 12.95 -6.17 -14.66
CA ASP A 18 13.85 -6.63 -15.71
C ASP A 18 13.40 -8.02 -16.20
N PRO A 19 12.63 -8.11 -17.29
CA PRO A 19 12.12 -9.38 -17.83
C PRO A 19 13.21 -10.36 -18.26
N THR A 20 14.47 -9.92 -18.37
CA THR A 20 15.60 -10.79 -18.71
C THR A 20 16.13 -11.57 -17.51
N LYS A 21 15.71 -11.22 -16.28
CA LYS A 21 16.10 -11.89 -15.04
C LYS A 21 14.96 -12.78 -14.56
N PRO A 22 15.08 -14.12 -14.69
CA PRO A 22 14.04 -15.02 -14.23
C PRO A 22 13.89 -14.96 -12.71
N VAL A 23 12.65 -15.14 -12.24
CA VAL A 23 12.33 -15.27 -10.82
C VAL A 23 12.69 -16.68 -10.35
N ASP A 24 13.44 -16.78 -9.26
CA ASP A 24 13.62 -18.02 -8.51
C ASP A 24 12.39 -18.24 -7.62
N LEU A 25 11.41 -19.00 -8.11
CA LEU A 25 10.14 -19.25 -7.41
C LEU A 25 10.32 -19.90 -6.04
N PRO A 26 11.14 -20.96 -5.87
CA PRO A 26 11.45 -21.52 -4.55
C PRO A 26 12.00 -20.47 -3.58
N LEU A 27 12.93 -19.62 -4.02
CA LEU A 27 13.48 -18.56 -3.18
C LEU A 27 12.44 -17.49 -2.85
N ALA A 28 11.63 -17.07 -3.82
CA ALA A 28 10.56 -16.09 -3.62
C ALA A 28 9.52 -16.60 -2.62
N LEU A 29 9.14 -17.87 -2.71
CA LEU A 29 8.25 -18.52 -1.74
C LEU A 29 8.87 -18.52 -0.34
N ALA A 30 10.13 -18.94 -0.20
CA ALA A 30 10.81 -18.96 1.09
C ALA A 30 10.91 -17.56 1.74
N GLN A 31 11.21 -16.53 0.95
CA GLN A 31 11.25 -15.14 1.43
C GLN A 31 9.87 -14.63 1.84
N TRP A 32 8.84 -14.96 1.08
CA TRP A 32 7.47 -14.59 1.39
C TRP A 32 6.95 -15.29 2.66
N GLU A 33 7.28 -16.57 2.85
CA GLU A 33 6.91 -17.32 4.06
C GLU A 33 7.61 -16.76 5.30
N ASP A 34 8.91 -16.42 5.21
CA ASP A 34 9.63 -15.75 6.30
C ASP A 34 8.96 -14.42 6.68
N LEU A 35 8.57 -13.60 5.69
CA LEU A 35 7.86 -12.34 5.96
C LEU A 35 6.48 -12.57 6.61
N ARG A 36 5.69 -13.50 6.08
CA ARG A 36 4.37 -13.87 6.62
C ARG A 36 4.50 -14.33 8.08
N ASP A 37 5.46 -15.19 8.35
CA ASP A 37 5.65 -15.79 9.67
C ASP A 37 6.22 -14.77 10.67
N ARG A 38 7.06 -13.83 10.22
CA ARG A 38 7.46 -12.65 11.02
C ARG A 38 6.26 -11.82 11.43
N TYR A 39 5.36 -11.46 10.50
CA TYR A 39 4.15 -10.71 10.84
C TYR A 39 3.32 -11.43 11.90
N ARG A 40 3.10 -12.74 11.72
CA ARG A 40 2.37 -13.56 12.69
C ARG A 40 3.07 -13.62 14.05
N SER A 41 4.40 -13.75 14.08
CA SER A 41 5.18 -13.79 15.32
C SER A 41 5.12 -12.48 16.11
N LEU A 42 4.90 -11.36 15.42
CA LEU A 42 4.72 -10.03 16.01
C LEU A 42 3.26 -9.76 16.43
N GLY A 43 2.37 -10.74 16.29
CA GLY A 43 0.96 -10.66 16.70
C GLY A 43 0.01 -10.13 15.62
N HIS A 44 0.46 -9.94 14.38
CA HIS A 44 -0.43 -9.56 13.29
C HIS A 44 -1.24 -10.76 12.77
N SER A 45 -2.51 -10.52 12.46
CA SER A 45 -3.30 -11.42 11.63
C SER A 45 -2.84 -11.32 10.18
N VAL A 46 -2.64 -12.46 9.52
CA VAL A 46 -2.31 -12.51 8.10
C VAL A 46 -3.32 -13.36 7.38
N GLU A 47 -4.23 -12.68 6.69
CA GLU A 47 -5.17 -13.29 5.77
C GLU A 47 -4.57 -13.43 4.37
N LEU A 48 -5.06 -14.42 3.62
CA LEU A 48 -4.52 -14.77 2.30
C LEU A 48 -5.54 -14.51 1.18
N LEU A 49 -5.07 -13.84 0.14
CA LEU A 49 -5.70 -13.78 -1.17
C LEU A 49 -5.21 -14.96 -2.01
N ASP A 50 -6.14 -15.64 -2.69
CA ASP A 50 -5.80 -16.75 -3.58
C ASP A 50 -5.09 -16.19 -4.83
N PRO A 51 -3.86 -16.65 -5.15
CA PRO A 51 -3.14 -16.19 -6.33
C PRO A 51 -3.82 -16.75 -7.59
N GLN A 52 -3.83 -15.96 -8.67
CA GLN A 52 -4.43 -16.38 -9.93
C GLN A 52 -3.39 -16.55 -11.05
N PRO A 53 -3.50 -17.58 -11.90
CA PRO A 53 -2.64 -17.71 -13.08
C PRO A 53 -2.77 -16.50 -13.99
N GLY A 54 -1.63 -16.01 -14.50
CA GLY A 54 -1.59 -14.85 -15.41
C GLY A 54 -1.62 -13.49 -14.72
N LEU A 55 -1.72 -13.43 -13.38
CA LEU A 55 -1.69 -12.20 -12.58
C LEU A 55 -0.50 -12.23 -11.59
N PRO A 56 0.74 -12.15 -12.09
CA PRO A 56 1.93 -12.36 -11.27
C PRO A 56 2.10 -11.30 -10.17
N ASP A 57 1.66 -10.07 -10.41
CA ASP A 57 1.79 -8.94 -9.48
C ASP A 57 0.78 -8.97 -8.32
N MET A 58 -0.13 -9.96 -8.25
CA MET A 58 -1.04 -10.12 -7.11
C MET A 58 -0.31 -10.31 -5.77
N VAL A 59 0.96 -10.70 -5.80
CA VAL A 59 1.84 -10.75 -4.61
C VAL A 59 1.93 -9.40 -3.90
N PHE A 60 1.80 -8.30 -4.65
CA PHE A 60 1.77 -6.92 -4.15
C PHE A 60 0.36 -6.53 -3.70
N ALA A 61 -0.14 -7.25 -2.70
CA ALA A 61 -1.51 -7.10 -2.21
C ALA A 61 -1.85 -5.71 -1.65
N ALA A 62 -0.86 -4.87 -1.35
CA ALA A 62 -1.06 -3.47 -0.95
C ALA A 62 -1.82 -2.67 -2.03
N ASN A 63 -1.67 -3.02 -3.30
CA ASN A 63 -2.22 -2.21 -4.38
C ASN A 63 -3.69 -2.48 -4.71
N GLY A 64 -4.32 -3.48 -4.09
CA GLY A 64 -5.65 -3.92 -4.49
C GLY A 64 -6.82 -3.13 -3.90
N ALA A 65 -6.59 -2.43 -2.79
CA ALA A 65 -7.57 -1.56 -2.15
C ALA A 65 -6.90 -0.69 -1.07
N THR A 66 -7.66 0.26 -0.54
CA THR A 66 -7.37 0.97 0.72
C THR A 66 -8.50 0.74 1.70
N VAL A 67 -8.15 0.46 2.95
CA VAL A 67 -9.12 0.21 4.03
C VAL A 67 -9.01 1.26 5.11
N VAL A 68 -10.13 1.91 5.45
CA VAL A 68 -10.23 2.87 6.56
C VAL A 68 -11.50 2.59 7.34
N ASP A 69 -11.37 2.32 8.64
CA ASP A 69 -12.50 2.10 9.56
C ASP A 69 -13.52 1.05 9.06
N GLY A 70 -13.04 0.00 8.42
CA GLY A 70 -13.86 -1.09 7.85
C GLY A 70 -14.50 -0.81 6.49
N ARG A 71 -14.27 0.39 5.94
CA ARG A 71 -14.71 0.80 4.59
C ARG A 71 -13.58 0.56 3.61
N VAL A 72 -13.92 0.14 2.39
CA VAL A 72 -12.93 -0.33 1.42
C VAL A 72 -13.08 0.42 0.10
N LEU A 73 -12.05 1.16 -0.30
CA LEU A 73 -11.93 1.71 -1.65
C LEU A 73 -11.13 0.74 -2.51
N GLY A 74 -11.77 0.15 -3.53
CA GLY A 74 -11.07 -0.72 -4.48
C GLY A 74 -10.04 0.03 -5.32
N ALA A 75 -9.12 -0.72 -5.93
CA ALA A 75 -8.13 -0.16 -6.84
C ALA A 75 -8.60 -0.15 -8.30
N ARG A 76 -8.13 0.85 -9.05
CA ARG A 76 -8.25 0.93 -10.51
C ARG A 76 -6.86 1.19 -11.07
N PHE A 77 -6.22 0.13 -11.53
CA PHE A 77 -4.82 0.15 -11.96
C PHE A 77 -4.57 1.03 -13.18
N ALA A 78 -3.41 1.67 -13.21
CA ALA A 78 -2.98 2.51 -14.33
C ALA A 78 -2.57 1.68 -15.57
N HIS A 79 -2.08 0.46 -15.32
CA HIS A 79 -1.53 -0.44 -16.32
C HIS A 79 -2.48 -1.61 -16.63
N PRO A 80 -2.70 -1.94 -17.92
CA PRO A 80 -3.59 -3.03 -18.32
C PRO A 80 -3.17 -4.39 -17.74
N GLU A 81 -1.85 -4.62 -17.57
CA GLU A 81 -1.27 -5.84 -17.02
C GLU A 81 -1.82 -6.20 -15.63
N ARG A 82 -2.25 -5.22 -14.83
CA ARG A 82 -2.75 -5.41 -13.47
C ARG A 82 -4.27 -5.24 -13.34
N THR A 83 -4.99 -4.93 -14.43
CA THR A 83 -6.40 -4.53 -14.35
C THR A 83 -7.28 -5.63 -13.75
N ASP A 84 -7.03 -6.88 -14.13
CA ASP A 84 -7.82 -8.03 -13.69
C ASP A 84 -7.61 -8.38 -12.20
N GLU A 85 -6.53 -7.88 -11.57
CA GLU A 85 -6.29 -8.04 -10.13
C GLU A 85 -7.37 -7.35 -9.28
N ALA A 86 -7.94 -6.25 -9.76
CA ALA A 86 -8.96 -5.49 -9.04
C ALA A 86 -10.19 -6.34 -8.71
N ALA A 87 -10.62 -7.19 -9.66
CA ALA A 87 -11.73 -8.10 -9.44
C ALA A 87 -11.42 -9.15 -8.37
N ALA A 88 -10.20 -9.70 -8.37
CA ALA A 88 -9.76 -10.68 -7.38
C ALA A 88 -9.76 -10.11 -5.96
N HIS A 89 -9.23 -8.89 -5.80
CA HIS A 89 -9.24 -8.19 -4.51
C HIS A 89 -10.66 -7.87 -4.04
N ARG A 90 -11.50 -7.30 -4.92
CA ARG A 90 -12.90 -6.99 -4.61
C ARG A 90 -13.67 -8.22 -4.13
N ASP A 91 -13.52 -9.34 -4.83
CA ASP A 91 -14.23 -10.56 -4.50
C ASP A 91 -13.72 -11.16 -3.18
N TRP A 92 -12.43 -11.01 -2.89
CA TRP A 92 -11.86 -11.36 -1.59
C TRP A 92 -12.46 -10.54 -0.45
N PHE A 93 -12.52 -9.20 -0.56
CA PHE A 93 -13.13 -8.35 0.47
C PHE A 93 -14.60 -8.72 0.72
N ARG A 94 -15.38 -8.94 -0.35
CA ARG A 94 -16.78 -9.37 -0.23
C ARG A 94 -16.93 -10.69 0.53
N ARG A 95 -16.12 -11.69 0.21
CA ARG A 95 -16.15 -13.01 0.88
C ARG A 95 -15.73 -12.94 2.35
N ASN A 96 -14.92 -11.95 2.72
CA ASN A 96 -14.45 -11.74 4.08
C ASN A 96 -15.32 -10.76 4.89
N GLY A 97 -16.55 -10.47 4.43
CA GLY A 97 -17.56 -9.76 5.21
C GLY A 97 -17.46 -8.23 5.18
N TYR A 98 -16.64 -7.66 4.30
CA TYR A 98 -16.61 -6.22 4.08
C TYR A 98 -17.84 -5.79 3.29
N ALA A 99 -18.78 -5.14 3.98
CA ALA A 99 -20.07 -4.74 3.42
C ALA A 99 -20.03 -3.37 2.72
N ASP A 100 -19.17 -2.47 3.17
CA ASP A 100 -18.98 -1.14 2.57
C ASP A 100 -17.75 -1.18 1.67
N LEU A 101 -17.99 -1.47 0.39
CA LEU A 101 -16.98 -1.59 -0.66
C LEU A 101 -17.33 -0.67 -1.81
N TRP A 102 -16.46 0.28 -2.09
CA TRP A 102 -16.58 1.23 -3.18
C TRP A 102 -15.77 0.79 -4.40
N GLU A 103 -16.43 0.78 -5.55
CA GLU A 103 -15.76 0.57 -6.85
C GLU A 103 -15.25 1.93 -7.34
N PRO A 104 -13.94 2.10 -7.55
CA PRO A 104 -13.34 3.39 -7.85
C PRO A 104 -13.70 3.94 -9.24
N GLU A 105 -14.05 5.21 -9.31
CA GLU A 105 -14.23 5.96 -10.55
C GLU A 105 -12.89 6.42 -11.13
N HIS A 106 -11.90 6.68 -10.28
CA HIS A 106 -10.60 7.21 -10.69
C HIS A 106 -9.45 6.23 -10.44
N VAL A 107 -8.42 6.33 -11.29
CA VAL A 107 -7.21 5.51 -11.19
C VAL A 107 -6.54 5.73 -9.84
N ASN A 108 -6.43 4.65 -9.07
CA ASN A 108 -5.71 4.59 -7.81
C ASN A 108 -5.15 3.17 -7.63
N GLU A 109 -4.02 3.04 -6.95
CA GLU A 109 -3.38 1.75 -6.70
C GLU A 109 -3.29 1.44 -5.21
N GLY A 110 -4.41 1.67 -4.50
CA GLY A 110 -4.65 1.24 -3.13
C GLY A 110 -3.64 1.79 -2.12
N GLU A 111 -3.32 0.99 -1.10
CA GLU A 111 -2.34 1.34 -0.06
C GLU A 111 -0.90 1.53 -0.58
N GLY A 112 -0.62 1.18 -1.85
CA GLY A 112 0.62 1.56 -2.49
C GLY A 112 0.75 3.07 -2.71
N ASP A 113 -0.38 3.76 -2.96
CA ASP A 113 -0.41 5.22 -3.15
C ASP A 113 -1.20 5.97 -2.08
N PHE A 114 -1.97 5.28 -1.22
CA PHE A 114 -2.70 5.87 -0.10
C PHE A 114 -2.16 5.37 1.23
N ALA A 115 -1.43 6.22 1.94
CA ALA A 115 -0.93 5.94 3.27
C ALA A 115 -1.84 6.58 4.33
N VAL A 116 -2.46 5.73 5.15
CA VAL A 116 -3.49 6.14 6.12
C VAL A 116 -2.88 6.36 7.50
N THR A 117 -3.10 7.55 8.06
CA THR A 117 -2.85 7.92 9.47
C THR A 117 -4.18 8.17 10.18
N ALA A 118 -4.20 8.39 11.49
CA ALA A 118 -5.44 8.72 12.21
C ALA A 118 -6.11 9.99 11.67
N SER A 119 -5.32 11.02 11.37
CA SER A 119 -5.83 12.32 10.92
C SER A 119 -5.96 12.47 9.41
N TRP A 120 -5.15 11.75 8.63
CA TRP A 120 -4.98 12.01 7.19
C TRP A 120 -4.95 10.74 6.35
N ILE A 121 -5.27 10.90 5.07
CA ILE A 121 -4.84 9.99 4.02
C ILE A 121 -3.81 10.75 3.18
N LEU A 122 -2.56 10.29 3.21
CA LEU A 122 -1.50 10.83 2.36
C LEU A 122 -1.58 10.13 1.01
N ALA A 123 -1.66 10.90 -0.07
CA ALA A 123 -2.03 10.39 -1.37
C ALA A 123 -0.99 10.72 -2.45
N GLY A 124 -0.30 9.69 -2.95
CA GLY A 124 0.65 9.79 -4.04
C GLY A 124 0.00 10.21 -5.35
N ARG A 125 0.73 10.99 -6.14
CA ARG A 125 0.41 11.31 -7.55
C ARG A 125 1.69 11.50 -8.35
N GLY A 126 1.57 11.42 -9.68
CA GLY A 126 2.64 11.73 -10.62
C GLY A 126 2.97 10.57 -11.57
N PHE A 127 2.83 9.32 -11.08
CA PHE A 127 3.14 8.13 -11.87
C PHE A 127 1.95 7.18 -12.02
N ARG A 128 1.35 6.73 -10.91
CA ARG A 128 0.28 5.73 -10.91
C ARG A 128 -1.09 6.34 -10.64
N SER A 129 -1.35 6.78 -9.41
CA SER A 129 -2.66 7.33 -9.04
C SER A 129 -2.95 8.70 -9.64
N SER A 130 -4.20 8.89 -10.06
CA SER A 130 -4.73 10.16 -10.58
C SER A 130 -5.02 11.13 -9.44
N PRO A 131 -4.73 12.44 -9.57
CA PRO A 131 -5.15 13.44 -8.58
C PRO A 131 -6.66 13.45 -8.31
N LEU A 132 -7.50 13.02 -9.27
CA LEU A 132 -8.96 12.94 -9.09
C LEU A 132 -9.36 11.87 -8.06
N SER A 133 -8.55 10.82 -7.90
CA SER A 133 -8.80 9.79 -6.89
C SER A 133 -8.65 10.31 -5.46
N HIS A 134 -7.99 11.46 -5.27
CA HIS A 134 -7.78 12.06 -3.95
C HIS A 134 -9.09 12.63 -3.42
N ASP A 135 -9.85 13.34 -4.25
CA ASP A 135 -11.18 13.85 -3.88
C ASP A 135 -12.17 12.69 -3.67
N GLU A 136 -12.13 11.67 -4.54
CA GLU A 136 -12.94 10.45 -4.37
C GLU A 136 -12.66 9.75 -3.04
N ALA A 137 -11.39 9.54 -2.69
CA ALA A 137 -11.00 8.93 -1.43
C ALA A 137 -11.44 9.79 -0.23
N GLN A 138 -11.36 11.12 -0.33
CA GLN A 138 -11.79 12.02 0.75
C GLN A 138 -13.29 11.94 0.99
N GLU A 139 -14.09 12.04 -0.09
CA GLU A 139 -15.55 11.97 -0.02
C GLU A 139 -16.00 10.59 0.46
N TYR A 140 -15.37 9.53 -0.05
CA TYR A 140 -15.69 8.18 0.38
C TYR A 140 -15.31 8.00 1.84
N PHE A 141 -14.05 8.14 2.25
CA PHE A 141 -13.62 7.82 3.62
C PHE A 141 -14.01 8.86 4.68
N GLY A 142 -14.33 10.09 4.30
CA GLY A 142 -14.57 11.19 5.25
C GLY A 142 -13.31 11.60 6.03
N ARG A 143 -12.12 11.25 5.53
CA ARG A 143 -10.83 11.60 6.12
C ARG A 143 -10.09 12.56 5.19
N PRO A 144 -9.54 13.68 5.68
CA PRO A 144 -8.86 14.65 4.83
C PRO A 144 -7.72 14.00 4.03
N VAL A 145 -7.69 14.26 2.72
CA VAL A 145 -6.68 13.71 1.81
C VAL A 145 -5.65 14.77 1.45
N ILE A 146 -4.36 14.43 1.60
CA ILE A 146 -3.24 15.31 1.28
C ILE A 146 -2.50 14.76 0.06
N GLY A 147 -2.64 15.44 -1.08
CA GLY A 147 -1.94 15.08 -2.31
C GLY A 147 -0.43 15.37 -2.25
N LEU A 148 0.38 14.35 -2.57
CA LEU A 148 1.84 14.39 -2.57
C LEU A 148 2.38 14.01 -3.95
N GLU A 149 3.10 14.93 -4.59
CA GLU A 149 3.66 14.74 -5.93
C GLU A 149 5.04 14.07 -5.86
N LEU A 150 5.10 12.85 -6.39
CA LEU A 150 6.32 12.07 -6.59
C LEU A 150 7.01 12.55 -7.86
N VAL A 151 8.34 12.76 -7.79
CA VAL A 151 9.13 13.34 -8.89
C VAL A 151 10.23 12.43 -9.42
N ASP A 152 10.46 11.29 -8.76
CA ASP A 152 11.48 10.32 -9.14
C ASP A 152 10.83 8.98 -9.48
N PRO A 153 10.93 8.48 -10.72
CA PRO A 153 10.25 7.26 -11.17
C PRO A 153 10.75 5.99 -10.48
N ARG A 154 11.88 6.04 -9.76
CA ARG A 154 12.31 4.94 -8.87
C ARG A 154 11.33 4.74 -7.72
N TYR A 155 10.63 5.80 -7.32
CA TYR A 155 9.65 5.84 -6.26
C TYR A 155 8.24 6.12 -6.82
N TYR A 156 7.79 5.25 -7.73
CA TYR A 156 6.57 5.44 -8.52
C TYR A 156 5.27 5.21 -7.73
N HIS A 157 5.36 4.60 -6.54
CA HIS A 157 4.31 4.47 -5.55
C HIS A 157 4.69 5.21 -4.27
N LEU A 158 3.71 5.77 -3.56
CA LEU A 158 3.95 6.47 -2.30
C LEU A 158 4.67 5.60 -1.27
N ASP A 159 4.27 4.33 -1.11
CA ASP A 159 4.81 3.38 -0.13
C ASP A 159 6.29 3.00 -0.35
N THR A 160 6.86 3.38 -1.50
CA THR A 160 8.30 3.22 -1.77
C THR A 160 9.13 4.39 -1.22
N ALA A 161 8.49 5.50 -0.85
CA ALA A 161 9.13 6.74 -0.40
C ALA A 161 8.55 7.32 0.89
N LEU A 162 7.44 6.78 1.40
CA LEU A 162 6.81 7.19 2.64
C LEU A 162 6.19 5.98 3.34
N CYS A 163 6.36 5.91 4.65
CA CYS A 163 5.81 4.87 5.51
C CYS A 163 5.16 5.52 6.74
N VAL A 164 3.96 5.06 7.10
CA VAL A 164 3.32 5.41 8.39
C VAL A 164 3.84 4.45 9.45
N LEU A 165 4.48 4.99 10.49
CA LEU A 165 5.10 4.23 11.57
C LEU A 165 4.12 3.95 12.70
N ASP A 166 3.34 4.97 13.08
CA ASP A 166 2.28 4.91 14.09
C ASP A 166 1.13 5.76 13.57
N ASP A 167 0.03 5.12 13.16
CA ASP A 167 -1.13 5.82 12.63
C ASP A 167 -1.85 6.62 13.71
N ALA A 168 -1.98 6.09 14.93
CA ALA A 168 -2.65 6.74 16.05
C ALA A 168 -1.96 8.06 16.47
N ARG A 169 -0.66 8.18 16.20
CA ARG A 169 0.13 9.39 16.46
C ARG A 169 0.46 10.21 15.22
N ASP A 170 -0.02 9.79 14.06
CA ASP A 170 0.34 10.38 12.77
C ASP A 170 1.86 10.42 12.53
N GLU A 171 2.63 9.45 13.07
CA GLU A 171 4.08 9.38 12.89
C GLU A 171 4.43 8.75 11.54
N ILE A 172 5.27 9.44 10.77
CA ILE A 172 5.70 8.99 9.44
C ILE A 172 7.23 8.99 9.29
N MET A 173 7.70 8.15 8.38
CA MET A 173 9.03 8.21 7.81
C MET A 173 8.92 8.50 6.31
N TYR A 174 9.75 9.37 5.75
CA TYR A 174 9.77 9.56 4.30
C TYR A 174 11.14 9.95 3.77
N TYR A 175 11.39 9.67 2.48
CA TYR A 175 12.57 10.12 1.76
C TYR A 175 12.29 11.44 1.03
N PRO A 176 12.88 12.59 1.45
CA PRO A 176 12.55 13.88 0.84
C PRO A 176 12.85 13.96 -0.66
N GLY A 177 13.86 13.24 -1.15
CA GLY A 177 14.28 13.31 -2.55
C GLY A 177 13.26 12.76 -3.56
N ALA A 178 12.26 12.00 -3.11
CA ALA A 178 11.19 11.50 -3.95
C ALA A 178 10.07 12.53 -4.22
N PHE A 179 10.03 13.64 -3.49
CA PHE A 179 8.88 14.56 -3.48
C PHE A 179 9.19 15.93 -4.08
N SER A 180 8.19 16.53 -4.71
CA SER A 180 8.25 17.92 -5.19
C SER A 180 8.57 18.91 -4.06
N PRO A 181 9.12 20.11 -4.34
CA PRO A 181 9.31 21.15 -3.33
C PRO A 181 8.03 21.50 -2.54
N GLY A 182 6.88 21.54 -3.21
CA GLY A 182 5.59 21.83 -2.57
C GLY A 182 5.17 20.73 -1.61
N SER A 183 5.24 19.47 -2.04
CA SER A 183 4.92 18.32 -1.19
C SER A 183 5.85 18.19 0.00
N ARG A 184 7.15 18.50 -0.16
CA ARG A 184 8.09 18.57 0.97
C ARG A 184 7.72 19.65 1.98
N ALA A 185 7.29 20.82 1.52
CA ALA A 185 6.86 21.91 2.41
C ALA A 185 5.59 21.53 3.19
N VAL A 186 4.65 20.84 2.55
CA VAL A 186 3.45 20.29 3.20
C VAL A 186 3.83 19.24 4.25
N LEU A 187 4.66 18.27 3.88
CA LEU A 187 5.12 17.22 4.79
C LEU A 187 5.84 17.80 6.02
N ALA A 188 6.78 18.73 5.82
CA ALA A 188 7.50 19.38 6.92
C ALA A 188 6.58 20.22 7.83
N ARG A 189 5.46 20.72 7.29
CA ARG A 189 4.49 21.50 8.05
C ARG A 189 3.55 20.63 8.88
N LEU A 190 3.05 19.53 8.30
CA LEU A 190 2.09 18.63 8.93
C LEU A 190 2.75 17.60 9.84
N PHE A 191 3.98 17.19 9.51
CA PHE A 191 4.74 16.15 10.20
C PHE A 191 6.15 16.67 10.56
N PRO A 192 6.25 17.66 11.48
CA PRO A 192 7.54 18.27 11.84
C PRO A 192 8.52 17.28 12.47
N ASP A 193 8.01 16.21 13.09
CA ASP A 193 8.79 15.17 13.78
C ASP A 193 9.02 13.92 12.90
N ALA A 194 8.71 13.99 11.60
CA ALA A 194 8.89 12.87 10.70
C ALA A 194 10.35 12.39 10.64
N LEU A 195 10.52 11.07 10.59
CA LEU A 195 11.84 10.48 10.35
C LEU A 195 12.22 10.65 8.88
N LEU A 196 13.34 11.33 8.62
CA LEU A 196 13.83 11.53 7.26
C LEU A 196 14.75 10.37 6.87
N ALA A 197 14.30 9.55 5.93
CA ALA A 197 15.09 8.48 5.35
C ALA A 197 16.19 9.06 4.44
N THR A 198 17.34 8.39 4.39
CA THR A 198 18.38 8.72 3.40
C THR A 198 18.08 8.07 2.05
N GLU A 199 18.75 8.50 0.98
CA GLU A 199 18.63 7.82 -0.32
C GLU A 199 19.05 6.34 -0.22
N ARG A 200 20.02 6.02 0.65
CA ARG A 200 20.45 4.65 0.87
C ARG A 200 19.35 3.78 1.47
N ASP A 201 18.62 4.30 2.45
CA ASP A 201 17.50 3.59 3.07
C ASP A 201 16.37 3.40 2.06
N ALA A 202 16.05 4.46 1.31
CA ALA A 202 15.03 4.42 0.27
C ALA A 202 15.34 3.42 -0.86
N ALA A 203 16.58 3.41 -1.34
CA ALA A 203 17.03 2.45 -2.36
C ALA A 203 17.01 1.00 -1.88
N ALA A 204 17.08 0.75 -0.57
CA ALA A 204 16.96 -0.58 0.02
C ALA A 204 15.50 -1.04 0.18
N LYS A 205 14.51 -0.25 -0.26
CA LYS A 205 13.06 -0.53 -0.19
C LYS A 205 12.55 -0.77 1.23
N THR A 206 13.20 -0.18 2.25
CA THR A 206 12.81 -0.34 3.66
C THR A 206 11.49 0.35 4.02
N MET A 207 10.93 1.14 3.11
CA MET A 207 9.65 1.83 3.29
C MET A 207 8.45 0.99 2.83
N SER A 208 8.69 -0.04 2.01
CA SER A 208 7.63 -0.88 1.45
C SER A 208 7.29 -2.04 2.39
N GLY A 209 6.01 -2.16 2.76
CA GLY A 209 5.49 -3.26 3.57
C GLY A 209 4.95 -2.80 4.91
N ARG A 210 3.66 -2.43 4.94
CA ARG A 210 2.87 -2.35 6.16
C ARG A 210 1.91 -3.55 6.21
N PRO A 211 1.71 -4.21 7.35
CA PRO A 211 0.55 -5.05 7.54
C PRO A 211 -0.69 -4.14 7.64
N GLY A 212 -1.63 -4.26 6.70
CA GLY A 212 -2.89 -3.50 6.71
C GLY A 212 -3.61 -3.64 8.06
N CYS A 213 -4.08 -2.54 8.62
CA CYS A 213 -4.74 -2.52 9.92
C CYS A 213 -6.20 -2.98 9.73
N GLY A 214 -6.44 -4.29 9.79
CA GLY A 214 -7.78 -4.81 10.02
C GLY A 214 -8.21 -4.40 11.42
N SER A 215 -9.33 -3.68 11.53
CA SER A 215 -9.88 -3.21 12.80
C SER A 215 -9.97 -4.34 13.83
N SER A 216 -9.03 -4.37 14.78
CA SER A 216 -9.14 -5.21 15.95
C SER A 216 -10.30 -4.66 16.78
N SER A 217 -11.43 -5.37 16.77
CA SER A 217 -12.49 -5.19 17.75
C SER A 217 -11.87 -5.21 19.15
N SER A 218 -12.13 -4.14 19.89
CA SER A 218 -11.91 -3.94 21.32
C SER A 218 -11.72 -5.23 22.12
N THR A 219 -10.48 -5.51 22.52
CA THR A 219 -10.23 -6.43 23.65
C THR A 219 -10.29 -5.59 24.91
N GLU A 220 -11.42 -5.65 25.62
CA GLU A 220 -11.53 -5.16 26.99
C GLU A 220 -10.52 -5.92 27.87
N TRP A 221 -9.66 -5.17 28.55
CA TRP A 221 -8.83 -5.71 29.62
C TRP A 221 -9.71 -5.91 30.86
N PRO A 222 -9.75 -7.10 31.48
CA PRO A 222 -10.42 -7.24 32.76
C PRO A 222 -9.65 -6.46 33.83
N SER A 223 -10.28 -5.45 34.41
CA SER A 223 -9.80 -4.78 35.61
C SER A 223 -9.79 -5.78 36.77
N GLU A 224 -8.60 -6.15 37.24
CA GLU A 224 -8.48 -6.89 38.50
C GLU A 224 -8.80 -5.97 39.68
N ARG A 225 -9.67 -6.49 40.56
CA ARG A 225 -9.90 -6.06 41.93
C ARG A 225 -9.38 -7.15 42.84
#